data_AF-A0A0F6W510-F1
#
_entry.id   AF-A0A0F6W510-F1
#
_cell.length_a   1.000
_cell.length_b   1.000
_cell.length_c   1.000
_cell.angle_alpha   90.00
_cell.angle_beta   90.00
_cell.angle_gamma   90.00
#
_symmetry.space_group_name_H-M   'P 1'
#
loop_
_entity.id
_entity.type
_entity.pdbx_description
1 polymer ?
#
loop_
_entity_poly.entity_id
_entity_poly.type
_entity_poly.pdbx_seq_one_letter_code
_entity_poly.pdbx_strand_id
1 'polypeptide(L)'
;MRPAPPISLADHRAQRLVARLLAVQEDLEAAAVHPEKADALFDELERVLEELGRNAQHVKSARLRGAIQRACDAHDRWWGAVSTSAERAAVLRYLRSIDALARAAAKVTPRR
;
A
#
# COMPACT_ATOMS: atom_id res chain seq x y z
N MET A 1 -24.62 -15.58 17.32
CA MET A 1 -23.64 -14.78 16.53
C MET A 1 -22.34 -14.74 17.31
N ARG A 2 -21.21 -15.21 16.76
CA ARG A 2 -19.91 -15.04 17.42
C ARG A 2 -19.44 -13.60 17.18
N PRO A 3 -19.04 -12.83 18.20
CA PRO A 3 -18.46 -11.51 18.00
C PRO A 3 -17.21 -11.65 17.13
N ALA A 4 -17.05 -10.76 16.14
CA ALA A 4 -15.84 -10.70 15.35
C ALA A 4 -14.65 -10.47 16.30
N PRO A 5 -13.54 -11.21 16.15
CA PRO A 5 -12.39 -11.03 17.03
C PRO A 5 -11.90 -9.57 16.94
N PRO A 6 -11.49 -8.97 18.05
CA PRO A 6 -11.00 -7.60 18.05
C PRO A 6 -9.78 -7.49 17.11
N ILE A 7 -9.82 -6.49 16.23
CA ILE A 7 -8.70 -6.08 15.38
C ILE A 7 -7.45 -5.91 16.27
N SER A 8 -6.31 -6.48 15.87
CA SER A 8 -5.06 -6.24 16.59
C SER A 8 -4.55 -4.82 16.32
N LEU A 9 -3.73 -4.27 17.23
CA LEU A 9 -3.07 -2.96 17.04
C LEU A 9 -2.28 -2.92 15.72
N ALA A 10 -1.62 -4.02 15.35
CA ALA A 10 -0.88 -4.16 14.10
C ALA A 10 -1.81 -4.14 12.87
N ASP A 11 -3.00 -4.76 12.96
CA ASP A 11 -4.00 -4.71 11.89
C ASP A 11 -4.56 -3.28 11.74
N HIS A 12 -4.82 -2.57 12.84
CA HIS A 12 -5.26 -1.18 12.82
C HIS A 12 -4.17 -0.24 12.25
N ARG A 13 -2.91 -0.45 12.64
CA ARG A 13 -1.77 0.30 12.08
C ARG A 13 -1.61 0.04 10.58
N ALA A 14 -1.75 -1.21 10.14
CA ALA A 14 -1.74 -1.55 8.73
C ALA A 14 -2.87 -0.82 7.98
N GLN A 15 -4.10 -0.79 8.52
CA GLN A 15 -5.20 -0.06 7.91
C GLN A 15 -4.91 1.45 7.76
N ARG A 16 -4.32 2.08 8.78
CA ARG A 16 -3.92 3.50 8.70
C ARG A 16 -2.85 3.75 7.65
N LEU A 17 -1.83 2.90 7.59
CA LEU A 17 -0.77 3.02 6.59
C LEU A 17 -1.30 2.78 5.17
N VAL A 18 -2.22 1.84 4.98
CA VAL A 18 -2.90 1.62 3.70
C VAL A 18 -3.72 2.85 3.29
N ALA A 19 -4.44 3.48 4.23
CA ALA A 19 -5.17 4.72 3.93
C ALA A 19 -4.21 5.86 3.55
N ARG A 20 -3.05 5.97 4.22
CA ARG A 20 -2.02 6.95 3.86
C ARG A 20 -1.43 6.67 2.48
N LEU A 21 -1.16 5.40 2.17
CA LEU A 21 -0.65 4.99 0.86
C LEU A 21 -1.60 5.41 -0.27
N LEU A 22 -2.91 5.21 -0.10
CA LEU A 22 -3.92 5.62 -1.07
C LEU A 22 -3.96 7.15 -1.26
N ALA A 23 -3.85 7.91 -0.17
CA ALA A 23 -3.80 9.38 -0.25
C ALA A 23 -2.55 9.86 -1.01
N VAL A 24 -1.38 9.27 -0.74
CA VAL A 24 -0.14 9.60 -1.45
C VAL A 24 -0.23 9.25 -2.93
N GLN A 25 -0.91 8.16 -3.29
CA GLN A 25 -1.16 7.84 -4.69
C GLN A 25 -2.06 8.87 -5.38
N GLU A 26 -3.14 9.27 -4.74
CA GLU A 26 -4.03 10.33 -5.26
C GLU A 26 -3.25 11.65 -5.44
N ASP A 27 -2.41 12.01 -4.47
CA ASP A 27 -1.54 13.18 -4.55
C ASP A 27 -0.50 13.05 -5.67
N LEU A 28 0.07 11.86 -5.91
CA LEU A 28 1.00 11.59 -7.03
C LEU A 28 0.31 11.69 -8.39
N GLU A 29 -0.92 11.18 -8.51
CA GLU A 29 -1.74 11.33 -9.72
C GLU A 29 -2.04 12.81 -9.99
N ALA A 30 -2.33 13.60 -8.95
CA ALA A 30 -2.51 15.04 -9.05
C ALA A 30 -1.19 15.78 -9.34
N ALA A 31 -0.06 15.31 -8.81
CA ALA A 31 1.27 15.89 -9.05
C ALA A 31 1.87 15.54 -10.41
N ALA A 32 1.24 14.65 -11.19
CA ALA A 32 1.66 14.37 -12.57
C ALA A 32 1.64 15.63 -13.48
N VAL A 33 0.91 16.68 -13.08
CA VAL A 33 0.92 18.01 -13.71
C VAL A 33 1.84 19.04 -13.02
N HIS A 34 2.42 18.70 -11.87
CA HIS A 34 3.29 19.56 -11.03
C HIS A 34 4.52 18.78 -10.53
N PRO A 35 5.53 18.57 -11.39
CA PRO A 35 6.67 17.69 -11.11
C PRO A 35 7.50 18.10 -9.89
N GLU A 36 7.48 19.39 -9.50
CA GLU A 36 8.18 19.91 -8.33
C GLU A 36 7.68 19.35 -6.98
N LYS A 37 6.50 18.70 -6.98
CA LYS A 37 5.95 18.03 -5.79
C LYS A 37 6.09 16.51 -5.85
N ALA A 38 6.45 15.95 -6.99
CA ALA A 38 6.47 14.50 -7.19
C ALA A 38 7.56 13.81 -6.36
N ASP A 39 8.75 14.42 -6.25
CA ASP A 39 9.88 13.84 -5.52
C ASP A 39 9.56 13.62 -4.04
N ALA A 40 9.02 14.64 -3.36
CA ALA A 40 8.63 14.54 -1.96
C ALA A 40 7.52 13.50 -1.73
N LEU A 41 6.63 13.33 -2.71
CA LEU A 41 5.57 12.32 -2.66
C LEU A 41 6.12 10.91 -2.91
N PHE A 42 7.15 10.75 -3.74
CA PHE A 42 7.84 9.46 -3.91
C PHE A 42 8.60 9.06 -2.64
N ASP A 43 9.30 9.99 -1.99
CA ASP A 43 9.94 9.73 -0.69
C ASP A 43 8.92 9.32 0.37
N GLU A 44 7.76 9.99 0.40
CA GLU A 44 6.67 9.62 1.30
C GLU A 44 6.09 8.24 0.98
N LEU A 45 5.92 7.92 -0.30
CA LEU A 45 5.45 6.63 -0.78
C LEU A 45 6.37 5.48 -0.32
N GLU A 46 7.69 5.64 -0.52
CA GLU A 46 8.70 4.66 -0.12
C GLU A 46 8.66 4.46 1.40
N ARG A 47 8.65 5.55 2.16
CA ARG A 47 8.55 5.50 3.63
C ARG A 47 7.31 4.75 4.11
N VAL A 48 6.14 5.01 3.52
CA VAL A 48 4.89 4.33 3.89
C VAL A 48 4.96 2.83 3.58
N LEU A 49 5.55 2.45 2.44
CA LEU A 49 5.72 1.05 2.07
C LEU A 49 6.73 0.32 2.94
N GLU A 50 7.83 0.95 3.33
CA GLU A 50 8.77 0.40 4.32
C GLU A 50 8.08 0.18 5.68
N GLU A 51 7.32 1.18 6.16
CA GLU A 51 6.58 1.07 7.42
C GLU A 51 5.53 -0.05 7.35
N LEU A 52 4.87 -0.23 6.20
CA LEU A 52 3.97 -1.35 5.94
C LEU A 52 4.69 -2.69 6.00
N GLY A 53 5.84 -2.82 5.33
CA GLY A 53 6.66 -4.03 5.33
C GLY A 53 7.10 -4.42 6.74
N ARG A 54 7.63 -3.46 7.52
CA ARG A 54 8.00 -3.66 8.93
C ARG A 54 6.79 -4.02 9.80
N ASN A 55 5.62 -3.45 9.53
CA ASN A 55 4.41 -3.78 10.29
C ASN A 55 3.82 -5.15 9.92
N ALA A 56 4.05 -5.63 8.68
CA ALA A 56 3.50 -6.89 8.18
C ALA A 56 3.87 -8.11 9.03
N GLN A 57 5.08 -8.12 9.62
CA GLN A 57 5.52 -9.21 10.50
C GLN A 57 4.64 -9.36 11.76
N HIS A 58 3.93 -8.30 12.15
CA HIS A 58 3.04 -8.28 13.32
C HIS A 58 1.55 -8.45 12.97
N VAL A 59 1.20 -8.41 11.68
CA VAL A 59 -0.18 -8.55 11.19
C VAL A 59 -0.65 -10.00 11.32
N LYS A 60 -1.70 -10.22 12.11
CA LYS A 60 -2.24 -11.59 12.36
C LYS A 60 -2.98 -12.15 11.14
N SER A 61 -3.61 -11.29 10.34
CA SER A 61 -4.31 -11.70 9.12
C SER A 61 -3.33 -12.11 8.02
N ALA A 62 -3.23 -13.41 7.73
CA ALA A 62 -2.40 -13.94 6.65
C ALA A 62 -2.75 -13.33 5.28
N ARG A 63 -4.03 -13.03 5.05
CA ARG A 63 -4.51 -12.36 3.83
C ARG A 63 -3.94 -10.94 3.72
N LEU A 64 -3.99 -10.17 4.80
CA LEU A 64 -3.49 -8.79 4.82
C LEU A 64 -1.97 -8.77 4.72
N ARG A 65 -1.28 -9.65 5.46
CA ARG A 65 0.17 -9.81 5.39
C ARG A 65 0.64 -10.14 3.97
N GLY A 66 0.00 -11.10 3.31
CA GLY A 66 0.31 -11.44 1.93
C GLY A 66 -0.03 -10.33 0.93
N ALA A 67 -1.02 -9.48 1.22
CA ALA A 67 -1.31 -8.31 0.39
C ALA A 67 -0.24 -7.22 0.53
N ILE A 68 0.22 -6.96 1.76
CA ILE A 68 1.32 -6.02 2.03
C ILE A 68 2.59 -6.49 1.31
N GLN A 69 2.97 -7.76 1.46
CA GLN A 69 4.17 -8.30 0.80
C GLN A 69 4.11 -8.12 -0.71
N ARG A 70 2.98 -8.45 -1.35
CA ARG A 70 2.82 -8.27 -2.80
C ARG A 70 2.89 -6.81 -3.25
N ALA A 71 2.43 -5.88 -2.41
CA ALA A 71 2.52 -4.45 -2.72
C ALA A 71 3.98 -3.96 -2.63
N CYS A 72 4.72 -4.36 -1.60
CA CYS A 72 6.15 -4.09 -1.47
C CYS A 72 6.93 -4.70 -2.66
N ASP A 73 6.74 -6.00 -2.96
CA ASP A 73 7.41 -6.67 -4.08
C ASP A 73 7.08 -6.01 -5.44
N ALA A 74 5.85 -5.50 -5.60
CA ALA A 74 5.44 -4.79 -6.81
C ALA A 74 6.07 -3.40 -6.91
N HIS A 75 6.23 -2.70 -5.77
CA HIS A 75 6.92 -1.43 -5.69
C HIS A 75 8.40 -1.58 -6.02
N ASP A 76 9.12 -2.53 -5.42
CA ASP A 76 10.55 -2.74 -5.67
C ASP A 76 10.82 -3.04 -7.16
N ARG A 77 9.96 -3.84 -7.78
CA ARG A 77 10.04 -4.13 -9.22
C ARG A 77 9.74 -2.91 -10.09
N TRP A 78 8.81 -2.07 -9.66
CA TRP A 78 8.49 -0.83 -10.37
C TRP A 78 9.65 0.17 -10.23
N TRP A 79 10.10 0.44 -9.01
CA TRP A 79 11.23 1.34 -8.71
C TRP A 79 12.50 0.93 -9.46
N GLY A 80 12.82 -0.38 -9.47
CA GLY A 80 13.94 -0.91 -10.25
C GLY A 80 13.75 -0.86 -11.78
N ALA A 81 12.52 -0.69 -12.27
CA ALA A 81 12.18 -0.59 -13.68
C ALA A 81 12.03 0.85 -14.20
N VAL A 82 12.04 1.86 -13.32
CA VAL A 82 11.89 3.31 -13.65
C VAL A 82 13.00 3.83 -14.59
N SER A 83 13.98 3.01 -14.98
CA SER A 83 14.96 3.36 -16.03
C SER A 83 14.59 2.95 -17.47
N THR A 84 13.43 2.32 -17.77
CA THR A 84 13.06 1.95 -19.16
C THR A 84 11.54 1.80 -19.41
N SER A 85 11.15 1.69 -20.70
CA SER A 85 9.78 1.45 -21.25
C SER A 85 8.94 0.32 -20.62
N ALA A 86 9.49 -0.45 -19.66
CA ALA A 86 8.75 -1.33 -18.75
C ALA A 86 7.76 -0.60 -17.81
N GLU A 87 7.85 0.73 -17.75
CA GLU A 87 7.00 1.66 -16.97
C GLU A 87 5.50 1.34 -16.96
N ARG A 88 4.82 1.28 -18.11
CA ARG A 88 3.34 1.14 -18.12
C ARG A 88 2.84 -0.18 -17.55
N ALA A 89 3.54 -1.29 -17.82
CA ALA A 89 3.14 -2.61 -17.33
C ALA A 89 3.50 -2.82 -15.86
N ALA A 90 4.54 -2.14 -15.36
CA ALA A 90 4.92 -2.10 -13.95
C ALA A 90 3.95 -1.23 -13.15
N VAL A 91 3.61 -0.02 -13.64
CA VAL A 91 2.61 0.89 -13.04
C VAL A 91 1.25 0.22 -12.93
N LEU A 92 0.73 -0.42 -13.99
CA LEU A 92 -0.56 -1.13 -13.94
C LEU A 92 -0.56 -2.34 -12.99
N ARG A 93 0.61 -2.96 -12.73
CA ARG A 93 0.73 -4.03 -11.72
C ARG A 93 0.79 -3.46 -10.31
N TYR A 94 1.50 -2.35 -10.13
CA TYR A 94 1.62 -1.61 -8.89
C TYR A 94 0.24 -1.08 -8.43
N LEU A 95 -0.49 -0.38 -9.29
CA LEU A 95 -1.84 0.12 -9.00
C LEU A 95 -2.81 -1.03 -8.62
N ARG A 96 -2.79 -2.15 -9.37
CA ARG A 96 -3.60 -3.34 -9.04
C ARG A 96 -3.24 -3.99 -7.71
N SER A 97 -1.97 -3.91 -7.31
CA SER A 97 -1.52 -4.46 -6.02
C SER A 97 -2.03 -3.61 -4.84
N ILE A 98 -2.12 -2.29 -5.03
CA ILE A 98 -2.62 -1.37 -4.01
C ILE A 98 -4.15 -1.43 -3.89
N ASP A 99 -4.87 -1.59 -5.01
CA ASP A 99 -6.30 -1.91 -4.98
C ASP A 99 -6.61 -3.20 -4.21
N ALA A 100 -5.78 -4.24 -4.41
CA ALA A 100 -5.92 -5.49 -3.67
C ALA A 100 -5.64 -5.32 -2.17
N LEU A 101 -4.69 -4.44 -1.82
CA LEU A 101 -4.35 -4.08 -0.44
C LEU A 101 -5.49 -3.30 0.23
N ALA A 102 -6.05 -2.29 -0.44
CA ALA A 102 -7.20 -1.52 0.04
C ALA A 102 -8.42 -2.42 0.29
N ARG A 103 -8.73 -3.33 -0.64
CA ARG A 103 -9.82 -4.32 -0.47
C ARG A 103 -9.56 -5.30 0.68
N ALA A 104 -8.30 -5.66 0.93
CA ALA A 104 -7.94 -6.51 2.06
C ALA A 104 -8.09 -5.77 3.40
N ALA A 105 -7.66 -4.51 3.47
CA ALA A 105 -7.79 -3.66 4.65
C ALA A 105 -9.26 -3.38 5.02
N ALA A 106 -10.11 -3.13 4.02
CA ALA A 106 -11.55 -2.89 4.22
C ALA A 106 -12.32 -4.11 4.76
N LYS A 107 -11.83 -5.33 4.49
CA LYS A 107 -12.45 -6.58 4.99
C LYS A 107 -12.09 -6.92 6.42
N VAL A 108 -11.11 -6.23 7.00
CA VAL A 108 -10.68 -6.44 8.39
C VAL A 108 -11.55 -5.61 9.35
N THR A 109 -12.21 -4.55 8.88
CA THR A 109 -13.13 -3.71 9.64
C THR A 109 -14.37 -4.51 10.07
N PRO A 110 -14.65 -4.68 11.37
CA PRO A 110 -15.91 -5.30 11.79
C PRO A 110 -17.07 -4.39 11.37
N ARG A 111 -18.04 -4.94 10.63
CA ARG A 111 -19.33 -4.28 10.40
C ARG A 111 -19.91 -3.92 11.77
N ARG A 112 -20.17 -2.63 11.99
CA ARG A 112 -21.03 -2.16 13.09
C ARG A 112 -22.43 -2.74 12.92
#